data_AF-A0A0N4VKK6-F1
#
_entry.id   AF-A0A0N4VKK6-F1
#
_cell.length_a   1.000
_cell.length_b   1.000
_cell.length_c   1.000
_cell.angle_alpha   90.00
_cell.angle_beta   90.00
_cell.angle_gamma   90.00
#
_symmetry.space_group_name_H-M   'P 1'
#
loop_
_entity.id
_entity.type
_entity.pdbx_description
1 polymer ?
#
loop_
_entity_poly.entity_id
_entity_poly.type
_entity_poly.pdbx_seq_one_letter_code
_entity_poly.pdbx_strand_id
1 'polypeptide(L)'
;DKGSPNDDHQDVISSNKLEEDYSLQILPHPQVSSTAFESISADVLVNLLTSMSDKEFKKKFFLVDCRYPFEYTGGHIKGAVNLYDRNEIANVFFPNDITRFVAISRKIPIFYCEFSQKRGPAIAHELRAYDRKRNESRYPEVDYKEIYLLDRGYSSFFKAAQTQGLCEPNGYVKMVDSHHLKELRKYDLHRTKIVMSTSRHFSQLAPSLRRGRLHCPSLLSTRSCPLFDLDESSPDVSSILSNTYCAVVQYRRVTSDFVCSFCNF
;
A
#
# COMPACT_ATOMS: atom_id res chain seq x y z
N ASP A 1 41.26 9.72 46.74
CA ASP A 1 41.76 9.34 45.41
C ASP A 1 41.92 7.84 45.24
N LYS A 2 40.90 7.21 44.65
CA LYS A 2 41.02 5.97 43.87
C LYS A 2 39.93 6.02 42.79
N GLY A 3 40.32 6.47 41.60
CA GLY A 3 39.51 6.40 40.39
C GLY A 3 39.69 5.04 39.70
N SER A 4 38.62 4.53 39.10
CA SER A 4 38.59 3.37 38.21
C SER A 4 37.36 3.50 37.29
N PRO A 5 37.41 2.94 36.06
CA PRO A 5 37.08 3.69 34.85
C PRO A 5 35.67 3.41 34.30
N ASN A 6 35.22 4.35 33.45
CA ASN A 6 34.01 4.31 32.64
C ASN A 6 34.05 3.16 31.62
N ASP A 7 33.00 2.33 31.60
CA ASP A 7 32.66 1.42 30.50
C ASP A 7 31.42 1.98 29.79
N ASP A 8 31.64 2.81 28.77
CA ASP A 8 30.61 3.21 27.80
C ASP A 8 30.80 2.38 26.53
N HIS A 9 30.21 1.18 26.51
CA HIS A 9 29.92 0.49 25.28
C HIS A 9 28.67 1.12 24.63
N GLN A 10 28.88 2.16 23.82
CA GLN A 10 27.89 2.60 22.85
C GLN A 10 28.07 1.80 21.56
N ASP A 11 27.18 0.82 21.38
CA ASP A 11 27.03 0.10 20.12
C ASP A 11 26.64 1.06 19.00
N VAL A 12 27.59 1.32 18.11
CA VAL A 12 27.37 2.02 16.85
C VAL A 12 26.61 1.07 15.92
N ILE A 13 25.28 1.15 15.93
CA ILE A 13 24.46 0.58 14.86
C ILE A 13 24.70 1.44 13.62
N SER A 14 25.68 1.03 12.82
CA SER A 14 25.95 1.56 11.49
C SER A 14 24.79 1.20 10.56
N SER A 15 23.71 1.98 10.61
CA SER A 15 22.71 1.98 9.56
C SER A 15 23.34 2.58 8.32
N ASN A 16 23.54 1.77 7.27
CA ASN A 16 23.90 2.24 5.93
C ASN A 16 22.75 3.08 5.35
N LYS A 17 22.55 4.29 5.87
CA LYS A 17 21.77 5.34 5.25
C LYS A 17 22.71 5.93 4.20
N LEU A 18 22.45 5.64 2.92
CA LEU A 18 23.03 6.45 1.86
C LEU A 18 22.67 7.90 2.20
N GLU A 19 23.68 8.75 2.43
CA GLU A 19 23.49 10.20 2.53
C GLU A 19 23.09 10.72 1.15
N GLU A 20 21.86 10.40 0.73
CA GLU A 20 21.19 11.07 -0.38
C GLU A 20 20.98 12.51 0.10
N ASP A 21 21.69 13.47 -0.49
CA ASP A 21 21.53 14.89 -0.16
C ASP A 21 20.18 15.37 -0.70
N TYR A 22 19.16 15.28 0.14
CA TYR A 22 17.81 15.72 -0.16
C TYR A 22 17.80 17.25 -0.34
N SER A 23 17.40 17.72 -1.53
CA SER A 23 17.44 19.13 -1.91
C SER A 23 16.41 20.02 -1.22
N LEU A 24 15.38 19.44 -0.59
CA LEU A 24 14.37 20.15 0.17
C LEU A 24 14.59 20.01 1.67
N GLN A 25 14.14 21.00 2.44
CA GLN A 25 14.13 20.93 3.89
C GLN A 25 13.22 19.78 4.36
N ILE A 26 13.82 18.74 4.91
CA ILE A 26 13.12 17.57 5.45
C ILE A 26 12.64 17.81 6.89
N LEU A 27 11.60 17.08 7.29
CA LEU A 27 11.12 17.06 8.66
C LEU A 27 11.97 16.10 9.51
N PRO A 28 12.51 16.54 10.66
CA PRO A 28 13.30 15.66 11.54
C PRO A 28 12.44 14.58 12.21
N HIS A 29 11.16 14.85 12.42
CA HIS A 29 10.21 13.96 13.11
C HIS A 29 8.91 13.81 12.30
N PRO A 30 8.95 13.07 11.18
CA PRO A 30 7.78 12.86 10.35
C PRO A 30 6.78 11.91 11.01
N GLN A 31 5.50 11.98 10.63
CA GLN A 31 4.50 11.04 11.17
C GLN A 31 4.73 9.59 10.67
N VAL A 32 5.42 9.44 9.52
CA VAL A 32 5.85 8.16 8.95
C VAL A 32 7.34 8.28 8.61
N SER A 33 8.18 7.54 9.34
CA SER A 33 9.61 7.38 9.01
C SER A 33 9.80 6.31 7.93
N SER A 34 10.76 6.51 7.03
CA SER A 34 11.04 5.60 5.94
C SER A 34 12.49 5.71 5.48
N THR A 35 13.02 4.62 4.91
CA THR A 35 14.29 4.64 4.15
C THR A 35 14.08 4.84 2.65
N ALA A 36 12.82 4.81 2.19
CA ALA A 36 12.47 4.95 0.77
C ALA A 36 12.21 6.40 0.35
N PHE A 37 11.89 7.26 1.31
CA PHE A 37 11.51 8.65 1.08
C PHE A 37 11.76 9.47 2.35
N GLU A 38 11.90 10.78 2.20
CA GLU A 38 11.88 11.74 3.32
C GLU A 38 10.57 12.52 3.31
N SER A 39 10.23 13.18 4.42
CA SER A 39 8.97 13.95 4.50
C SER A 39 9.21 15.45 4.53
N ILE A 40 8.32 16.21 3.90
CA ILE A 40 8.32 17.68 3.92
C ILE A 40 7.05 18.21 4.60
N SER A 41 7.13 19.41 5.15
CA SER A 41 5.97 20.10 5.72
C SER A 41 5.09 20.72 4.63
N ALA A 42 3.86 21.09 5.01
CA ALA A 42 3.00 21.91 4.17
C ALA A 42 3.66 23.25 3.80
N ASP A 43 4.41 23.87 4.71
CA ASP A 43 5.08 25.14 4.47
C ASP A 43 6.14 25.05 3.37
N VAL A 44 6.91 23.96 3.34
CA VAL A 44 7.86 23.71 2.25
C VAL A 44 7.13 23.62 0.91
N LEU A 45 6.03 22.86 0.84
CA LEU A 45 5.27 22.75 -0.40
C LEU A 45 4.59 24.07 -0.81
N VAL A 46 4.07 24.85 0.14
CA VAL A 46 3.54 26.21 -0.10
C VAL A 46 4.62 27.11 -0.67
N ASN A 47 5.81 27.12 -0.07
CA ASN A 47 6.93 27.91 -0.56
C ASN A 47 7.28 27.50 -1.99
N LEU A 48 7.34 26.20 -2.30
CA LEU A 48 7.59 25.73 -3.66
C LEU A 48 6.51 26.19 -4.64
N LEU A 49 5.22 26.11 -4.28
CA LEU A 49 4.12 26.48 -5.16
C LEU A 49 4.01 28.00 -5.37
N THR A 50 4.48 28.80 -4.42
CA THR A 50 4.39 30.27 -4.46
C THR A 50 5.66 30.92 -5.02
N SER A 51 6.83 30.28 -4.88
CA SER A 51 8.12 30.85 -5.29
C SER A 51 8.47 30.60 -6.75
N MET A 52 7.72 29.76 -7.47
CA MET A 52 7.95 29.47 -8.89
C MET A 52 6.64 29.39 -9.67
N SER A 53 6.70 29.52 -10.98
CA SER A 53 5.50 29.36 -11.82
C SER A 53 5.03 27.90 -11.89
N ASP A 54 3.74 27.68 -12.17
CA ASP A 54 3.16 26.33 -12.37
C ASP A 54 3.96 25.49 -13.37
N LYS A 55 4.50 26.12 -14.42
CA LYS A 55 5.28 25.45 -15.46
C LYS A 55 6.63 24.99 -14.94
N GLU A 56 7.31 25.81 -14.14
CA GLU A 56 8.58 25.46 -13.51
C GLU A 56 8.38 24.38 -12.45
N PHE A 57 7.34 24.51 -11.63
CA PHE A 57 6.97 23.49 -10.66
C PHE A 57 6.73 22.14 -11.33
N LYS A 58 5.88 22.09 -12.36
CA LYS A 58 5.58 20.86 -13.12
C LYS A 58 6.78 20.30 -13.90
N LYS A 59 7.80 21.13 -14.18
CA LYS A 59 9.04 20.69 -14.83
C LYS A 59 9.98 20.03 -13.83
N LYS A 60 10.04 20.52 -12.58
CA LYS A 60 10.96 20.03 -11.54
C LYS A 60 10.35 18.94 -10.67
N PHE A 61 9.08 19.06 -10.31
CA PHE A 61 8.39 18.16 -9.39
C PHE A 61 7.29 17.37 -10.08
N PHE A 62 7.06 16.17 -9.57
CA PHE A 62 5.92 15.34 -9.93
C PHE A 62 5.08 15.11 -8.68
N LEU A 63 4.10 16.00 -8.48
CA LEU A 63 3.22 15.99 -7.33
C LEU A 63 2.09 14.98 -7.53
N VAL A 64 1.97 14.01 -6.64
CA VAL A 64 1.09 12.85 -6.79
C VAL A 64 0.07 12.77 -5.67
N ASP A 65 -1.20 12.94 -6.03
CA ASP A 65 -2.33 12.70 -5.13
C ASP A 65 -2.73 11.23 -5.18
N CYS A 66 -2.47 10.52 -4.08
CA CYS A 66 -2.75 9.10 -3.91
C CYS A 66 -4.16 8.81 -3.37
N ARG A 67 -5.03 9.82 -3.30
CA ARG A 67 -6.43 9.66 -2.90
C ARG A 67 -7.29 9.10 -4.03
N TYR A 68 -8.51 8.68 -3.73
CA TYR A 68 -9.43 8.22 -4.77
C TYR A 68 -9.86 9.35 -5.69
N PRO A 69 -10.22 9.03 -6.95
CA PRO A 69 -10.65 10.01 -7.93
C PRO A 69 -11.73 10.99 -7.45
N PHE A 70 -12.70 10.54 -6.65
CA PHE A 70 -13.75 11.42 -6.12
C PHE A 70 -13.22 12.42 -5.09
N GLU A 71 -12.26 12.02 -4.25
CA GLU A 71 -11.60 12.92 -3.29
C GLU A 71 -10.77 13.98 -4.03
N TYR A 72 -10.02 13.56 -5.05
CA TYR A 72 -9.21 14.44 -5.91
C TYR A 72 -10.09 15.44 -6.65
N THR A 73 -11.18 14.97 -7.28
CA THR A 73 -12.13 15.81 -8.02
C THR A 73 -12.82 16.82 -7.10
N GLY A 74 -13.07 16.45 -5.85
CA GLY A 74 -13.63 17.33 -4.82
C GLY A 74 -12.69 18.43 -4.32
N GLY A 75 -11.42 18.40 -4.73
CA GLY A 75 -10.41 19.39 -4.43
C GLY A 75 -9.06 18.74 -4.14
N HIS A 76 -8.03 19.22 -4.83
CA HIS A 76 -6.66 18.74 -4.73
C HIS A 76 -5.66 19.89 -4.82
N ILE A 77 -4.38 19.64 -4.54
CA ILE A 77 -3.33 20.66 -4.67
C ILE A 77 -3.05 20.94 -6.15
N LYS A 78 -2.99 22.21 -6.54
CA LYS A 78 -2.79 22.62 -7.94
C LYS A 78 -1.62 21.91 -8.60
N GLY A 79 -1.86 21.41 -9.80
CA GLY A 79 -0.85 20.70 -10.58
C GLY A 79 -0.52 19.27 -10.11
N ALA A 80 -1.20 18.75 -9.09
CA ALA A 80 -1.08 17.35 -8.70
C ALA A 80 -1.73 16.42 -9.75
N VAL A 81 -1.11 15.26 -9.97
CA VAL A 81 -1.65 14.17 -10.79
C VAL A 81 -2.25 13.11 -9.87
N ASN A 82 -3.46 12.64 -10.17
CA ASN A 82 -4.10 11.58 -9.39
C ASN A 82 -3.55 10.20 -9.78
N LEU A 83 -2.97 9.49 -8.82
CA LEU A 83 -2.49 8.11 -8.96
C LEU A 83 -2.90 7.32 -7.72
N TYR A 84 -4.10 6.75 -7.75
CA TYR A 84 -4.66 6.03 -6.61
C TYR A 84 -4.34 4.53 -6.63
N ASP A 85 -4.08 3.96 -7.81
CA ASP A 85 -3.76 2.55 -7.98
C ASP A 85 -2.25 2.33 -7.99
N ARG A 86 -1.79 1.46 -7.09
CA ARG A 86 -0.38 1.05 -6.98
C ARG A 86 0.11 0.31 -8.22
N ASN A 87 -0.78 -0.40 -8.91
CA ASN A 87 -0.41 -1.18 -10.09
C ASN A 87 0.01 -0.31 -11.28
N GLU A 88 -0.39 0.96 -11.29
CA GLU A 88 -0.06 1.91 -12.36
C GLU A 88 1.30 2.60 -12.18
N ILE A 89 2.03 2.33 -11.09
CA ILE A 89 3.34 2.96 -10.82
C ILE A 89 4.35 2.70 -11.95
N ALA A 90 4.44 1.45 -12.41
CA ALA A 90 5.34 1.08 -13.50
C ALA A 90 5.02 1.87 -14.78
N ASN A 91 3.74 1.97 -15.14
CA ASN A 91 3.29 2.66 -16.34
C ASN A 91 3.53 4.18 -16.27
N VAL A 92 3.36 4.78 -15.09
CA VAL A 92 3.47 6.23 -14.90
C VAL A 92 4.92 6.68 -14.81
N PHE A 93 5.74 6.00 -14.01
CA PHE A 93 7.12 6.40 -13.73
C PHE A 93 8.14 5.76 -14.67
N PHE A 94 7.85 4.57 -15.20
CA PHE A 94 8.73 3.83 -16.12
C PHE A 94 8.02 3.45 -17.44
N PRO A 95 7.41 4.43 -18.15
CA PRO A 95 6.73 4.14 -19.40
C PRO A 95 7.70 3.57 -20.46
N ASN A 96 7.20 2.70 -21.33
CA ASN A 96 7.99 2.13 -22.43
C ASN A 96 8.45 3.19 -23.45
N ASP A 97 7.74 4.31 -23.56
CA ASP A 97 8.16 5.44 -24.40
C ASP A 97 9.33 6.19 -23.77
N ILE A 98 10.49 6.16 -24.43
CA ILE A 98 11.75 6.72 -23.93
C ILE A 98 11.63 8.23 -23.70
N THR A 99 10.96 8.95 -24.60
CA THR A 99 10.81 10.41 -24.50
C THR A 99 10.02 10.78 -23.25
N ARG A 100 8.92 10.08 -22.99
CA ARG A 100 8.08 10.22 -21.80
C ARG A 100 8.84 9.81 -20.55
N PHE A 101 9.59 8.70 -20.59
CA PHE A 101 10.41 8.26 -19.47
C PHE A 101 11.44 9.33 -19.08
N VAL A 102 12.19 9.88 -20.05
CA VAL A 102 13.15 10.97 -19.79
C VAL A 102 12.47 12.21 -19.21
N ALA A 103 11.25 12.54 -19.68
CA ALA A 103 10.50 13.67 -19.15
C ALA A 103 10.03 13.47 -17.70
N ILE A 104 9.72 12.23 -17.30
CA ILE A 104 9.24 11.91 -15.94
C ILE A 104 10.39 11.62 -14.97
N SER A 105 11.40 10.86 -15.38
CA SER A 105 12.57 10.49 -14.55
C SER A 105 13.41 11.69 -14.09
N ARG A 106 13.35 12.82 -14.80
CA ARG A 106 14.01 14.07 -14.38
C ARG A 106 13.27 14.83 -13.27
N LYS A 107 12.06 14.41 -12.91
CA LYS A 107 11.25 15.08 -11.90
C LYS A 107 11.42 14.41 -10.56
N ILE A 108 11.33 15.22 -9.51
CA ILE A 108 11.34 14.78 -8.12
C ILE A 108 9.89 14.43 -7.70
N PRO A 109 9.58 13.17 -7.35
CA PRO A 109 8.25 12.78 -6.93
C PRO A 109 7.93 13.30 -5.52
N ILE A 110 6.73 13.86 -5.34
CA ILE A 110 6.18 14.24 -4.04
C ILE A 110 4.81 13.57 -3.88
N PHE A 111 4.68 12.62 -2.97
CA PHE A 111 3.45 11.89 -2.74
C PHE A 111 2.65 12.48 -1.58
N TYR A 112 1.32 12.42 -1.67
CA TYR A 112 0.45 12.67 -0.53
C TYR A 112 -0.84 11.87 -0.64
N CYS A 113 -1.55 11.71 0.48
CA CYS A 113 -2.95 11.31 0.44
C CYS A 113 -3.79 12.19 1.39
N GLU A 114 -4.92 11.71 1.90
CA GLU A 114 -5.74 12.52 2.82
C GLU A 114 -4.96 12.87 4.10
N PHE A 115 -4.30 11.88 4.70
CA PHE A 115 -3.50 12.05 5.92
C PHE A 115 -2.02 11.65 5.74
N SER A 116 -1.63 11.15 4.56
CA SER A 116 -0.28 10.63 4.26
C SER A 116 0.24 9.53 5.21
N GLN A 117 -0.65 8.71 5.77
CA GLN A 117 -0.26 7.63 6.70
C GLN A 117 -0.24 6.23 6.08
N LYS A 118 -0.99 6.01 4.99
CA LYS A 118 -1.17 4.69 4.38
C LYS A 118 -0.99 4.73 2.87
N ARG A 119 -1.93 5.37 2.15
CA ARG A 119 -1.93 5.38 0.67
C ARG A 119 -0.68 6.03 0.07
N GLY A 120 -0.34 7.25 0.50
CA GLY A 120 0.88 7.95 0.06
C GLY A 120 2.17 7.17 0.31
N PRO A 121 2.46 6.76 1.57
CA PRO A 121 3.62 5.93 1.87
C PRO A 121 3.67 4.62 1.08
N ALA A 122 2.53 3.94 0.93
CA ALA A 122 2.48 2.68 0.18
C ALA A 122 2.90 2.88 -1.28
N ILE A 123 2.38 3.90 -1.96
CA ILE A 123 2.74 4.19 -3.36
C ILE A 123 4.22 4.60 -3.48
N ALA A 124 4.73 5.41 -2.55
CA ALA A 124 6.14 5.80 -2.52
C ALA A 124 7.08 4.59 -2.33
N HIS A 125 6.72 3.65 -1.46
CA HIS A 125 7.44 2.40 -1.29
C HIS A 125 7.42 1.54 -2.56
N GLU A 126 6.27 1.41 -3.23
CA GLU A 126 6.17 0.67 -4.49
C GLU A 126 7.07 1.29 -5.58
N LEU A 127 7.12 2.63 -5.68
CA LEU A 127 8.02 3.32 -6.60
C LEU A 127 9.48 2.93 -6.31
N ARG A 128 9.93 3.07 -5.05
CA ARG A 128 11.32 2.75 -4.69
C ARG A 128 11.63 1.27 -4.87
N ALA A 129 10.70 0.36 -4.58
CA ALA A 129 10.88 -1.07 -4.77
C ALA A 129 11.03 -1.42 -6.26
N TYR A 130 10.19 -0.84 -7.12
CA TYR A 130 10.26 -1.04 -8.56
C TYR A 130 11.56 -0.46 -9.14
N ASP A 131 11.95 0.74 -8.72
CA ASP A 131 13.20 1.40 -9.10
C ASP A 131 14.42 0.53 -8.76
N ARG A 132 14.51 0.06 -7.51
CA ARG A 132 15.60 -0.82 -7.04
C ARG A 132 15.63 -2.14 -7.80
N LYS A 133 14.47 -2.74 -8.08
CA LYS A 133 14.38 -3.98 -8.88
C LYS A 133 14.89 -3.76 -10.30
N ARG A 134 14.53 -2.64 -10.93
CA ARG A 134 15.00 -2.29 -12.28
C ARG A 134 16.51 -2.02 -12.31
N ASN A 135 17.06 -1.52 -11.21
CA ASN A 135 18.46 -1.16 -11.05
C ASN A 135 19.31 -2.20 -10.30
N GLU A 136 18.82 -3.44 -10.19
CA GLU A 136 19.48 -4.51 -9.43
C GLU A 136 20.94 -4.74 -9.87
N SER A 137 21.21 -4.73 -11.18
CA SER A 137 22.55 -4.90 -11.74
C SER A 137 23.48 -3.69 -11.55
N ARG A 138 22.93 -2.52 -11.19
CA ARG A 138 23.64 -1.26 -11.00
C ARG A 138 23.62 -0.80 -9.54
N TYR A 139 23.32 -1.69 -8.60
CA TYR A 139 23.26 -1.35 -7.19
C TYR A 139 24.56 -0.62 -6.74
N PRO A 140 24.48 0.50 -6.00
CA PRO A 140 23.30 1.08 -5.33
C PRO A 140 22.57 2.17 -6.13
N GLU A 141 22.69 2.23 -7.46
CA GLU A 141 22.01 3.26 -8.27
C GLU A 141 20.47 3.14 -8.24
N VAL A 142 19.80 4.29 -8.38
CA VAL A 142 18.34 4.44 -8.55
C VAL A 142 18.05 5.54 -9.56
N ASP A 143 16.93 5.43 -10.27
CA ASP A 143 16.46 6.47 -11.18
C ASP A 143 15.88 7.67 -10.40
N TYR A 144 15.21 7.44 -9.26
CA TYR A 144 14.64 8.46 -8.37
C TYR A 144 15.43 8.58 -7.07
N LYS A 145 16.50 9.39 -7.14
CA LYS A 145 17.37 9.71 -5.99
C LYS A 145 16.63 10.37 -4.84
N GLU A 146 15.70 11.28 -5.16
CA GLU A 146 14.88 11.97 -4.15
C GLU A 146 13.42 11.57 -4.31
N ILE A 147 12.80 11.12 -3.23
CA ILE A 147 11.34 10.90 -3.13
C ILE A 147 10.86 11.56 -1.84
N TYR A 148 9.80 12.37 -1.95
CA TYR A 148 9.22 13.05 -0.80
C TYR A 148 7.80 12.59 -0.51
N LEU A 149 7.43 12.66 0.77
CA LEU A 149 6.06 12.55 1.25
C LEU A 149 5.63 13.89 1.89
N LEU A 150 4.48 14.42 1.50
CA LEU A 150 3.87 15.55 2.21
C LEU A 150 3.31 15.06 3.54
N ASP A 151 3.93 15.46 4.65
CA ASP A 151 3.51 15.06 5.99
C ASP A 151 2.09 15.57 6.29
N ARG A 152 1.30 14.74 6.99
CA ARG A 152 -0.12 14.95 7.34
C ARG A 152 -1.09 15.14 6.18
N GLY A 153 -0.60 15.08 4.94
CA GLY A 153 -1.39 15.00 3.71
C GLY A 153 -2.29 16.21 3.43
N TYR A 154 -3.23 16.00 2.52
CA TYR A 154 -4.14 17.05 2.03
C TYR A 154 -4.99 17.65 3.14
N SER A 155 -5.41 16.86 4.14
CA SER A 155 -6.23 17.33 5.25
C SER A 155 -5.54 18.43 6.06
N SER A 156 -4.23 18.30 6.29
CA SER A 156 -3.44 19.32 7.00
C SER A 156 -3.09 20.48 6.10
N PHE A 157 -2.72 20.20 4.85
CA PHE A 157 -2.41 21.24 3.86
C PHE A 157 -3.60 22.19 3.67
N PHE A 158 -4.78 21.66 3.34
CA PHE A 158 -5.98 22.45 3.06
C PHE A 158 -6.45 23.33 4.24
N LYS A 159 -6.19 22.92 5.49
CA LYS A 159 -6.56 23.70 6.68
C LYS A 159 -5.64 24.88 6.95
N ALA A 160 -4.44 24.87 6.39
CA ALA A 160 -3.45 25.90 6.65
C ALA A 160 -3.82 27.19 5.88
N ALA A 161 -3.86 28.32 6.57
CA ALA A 161 -4.35 29.60 6.02
C ALA A 161 -3.57 30.06 4.78
N GLN A 162 -2.28 29.76 4.73
CA GLN A 162 -1.37 30.06 3.63
C GLN A 162 -1.65 29.25 2.34
N THR A 163 -2.54 28.26 2.37
CA THR A 163 -2.87 27.42 1.20
C THR A 163 -4.04 27.94 0.38
N GLN A 164 -4.61 29.07 0.77
CA GLN A 164 -5.73 29.68 0.05
C GLN A 164 -5.34 29.96 -1.41
N GLY A 165 -6.12 29.41 -2.34
CA GLY A 165 -5.85 29.52 -3.78
C GLY A 165 -4.78 28.57 -4.33
N LEU A 166 -4.21 27.68 -3.52
CA LEU A 166 -3.30 26.60 -3.95
C LEU A 166 -4.00 25.26 -4.20
N CYS A 167 -5.32 25.22 -4.04
CA CYS A 167 -6.15 24.04 -4.31
C CYS A 167 -7.13 24.29 -5.46
N GLU A 168 -7.44 23.24 -6.22
CA GLU A 168 -8.41 23.26 -7.32
C GLU A 168 -9.26 21.98 -7.37
N PRO A 169 -10.61 22.08 -7.42
CA PRO A 169 -11.37 23.20 -6.88
C PRO A 169 -11.02 23.47 -5.40
N ASN A 170 -11.40 24.63 -4.86
CA ASN A 170 -11.16 24.95 -3.45
C ASN A 170 -12.12 24.17 -2.53
N GLY A 171 -11.90 22.87 -2.41
CA GLY A 171 -12.75 21.96 -1.65
C GLY A 171 -11.94 20.85 -1.00
N TYR A 172 -12.58 20.14 -0.07
CA TYR A 172 -11.99 19.00 0.60
C TYR A 172 -13.06 17.93 0.80
N VAL A 173 -13.00 16.91 -0.05
CA VAL A 173 -13.82 15.70 0.06
C VAL A 173 -13.02 14.63 0.76
N LYS A 174 -13.59 14.11 1.86
CA LYS A 174 -12.99 13.04 2.67
C LYS A 174 -13.23 11.69 2.00
N MET A 175 -12.38 10.72 2.31
CA MET A 175 -12.55 9.36 1.78
C MET A 175 -13.89 8.72 2.20
N VAL A 176 -14.30 8.94 3.45
CA VAL A 176 -15.58 8.46 4.00
C VAL A 176 -16.57 9.61 4.06
N ASP A 177 -16.98 10.08 2.88
CA ASP A 177 -18.05 11.07 2.71
C ASP A 177 -19.38 10.38 2.41
N SER A 178 -20.47 10.83 3.05
CA SER A 178 -21.80 10.25 2.89
C SER A 178 -22.31 10.30 1.44
N HIS A 179 -21.95 11.34 0.70
CA HIS A 179 -22.35 11.51 -0.70
C HIS A 179 -21.58 10.58 -1.66
N HIS A 180 -20.39 10.13 -1.26
CA HIS A 180 -19.50 9.32 -2.11
C HIS A 180 -19.39 7.84 -1.70
N LEU A 181 -20.22 7.36 -0.76
CA LEU A 181 -20.22 5.94 -0.33
C LEU A 181 -20.41 4.94 -1.48
N LYS A 182 -21.15 5.32 -2.53
CA LYS A 182 -21.34 4.48 -3.73
C LYS A 182 -20.05 4.34 -4.54
N GLU A 183 -19.28 5.42 -4.67
CA GLU A 183 -18.01 5.43 -5.39
C GLU A 183 -16.92 4.73 -4.59
N LEU A 184 -16.87 4.96 -3.27
CA LEU A 184 -15.92 4.30 -2.39
C LEU A 184 -15.99 2.76 -2.50
N ARG A 185 -17.18 2.19 -2.67
CA ARG A 185 -17.38 0.73 -2.83
C ARG A 185 -16.74 0.15 -4.08
N LYS A 186 -16.38 0.97 -5.08
CA LYS A 186 -15.68 0.52 -6.29
C LYS A 186 -14.22 0.22 -6.03
N TYR A 187 -13.65 0.71 -4.93
CA TYR A 187 -12.23 0.55 -4.61
C TYR A 187 -12.05 -0.56 -3.58
N ASP A 188 -11.56 -1.71 -4.04
CA ASP A 188 -11.47 -2.96 -3.26
C ASP A 188 -10.62 -2.84 -1.99
N LEU A 189 -9.71 -1.87 -1.92
CA LEU A 189 -8.83 -1.65 -0.76
C LEU A 189 -9.58 -1.33 0.55
N HIS A 190 -10.84 -0.89 0.50
CA HIS A 190 -11.64 -0.54 1.69
C HIS A 190 -12.80 -1.50 1.99
N ARG A 191 -12.85 -2.64 1.29
CA ARG A 191 -13.97 -3.57 1.35
C ARG A 191 -14.15 -4.25 2.72
N THR A 192 -13.15 -4.20 3.61
CA THR A 192 -13.11 -5.01 4.84
C THR A 192 -13.65 -4.39 6.14
N LYS A 193 -14.29 -3.21 6.15
CA LYS A 193 -14.95 -2.72 7.40
C LYS A 193 -16.32 -2.07 7.25
N ILE A 194 -16.72 -1.60 6.06
CA ILE A 194 -17.99 -0.87 5.89
C ILE A 194 -19.20 -1.83 5.80
N VAL A 195 -19.02 -3.06 5.32
CA VAL A 195 -20.12 -4.01 5.08
C VAL A 195 -20.59 -4.72 6.37
N MET A 196 -19.84 -4.63 7.49
CA MET A 196 -20.23 -5.27 8.75
C MET A 196 -21.18 -4.43 9.62
N SER A 197 -21.43 -3.15 9.31
CA SER A 197 -22.26 -2.28 10.15
C SER A 197 -23.74 -2.20 9.72
N THR A 198 -24.15 -2.82 8.61
CA THR A 198 -25.55 -2.76 8.12
C THR A 198 -26.32 -4.08 8.22
N SER A 199 -25.75 -5.13 8.81
CA SER A 199 -26.47 -6.39 9.06
C SER A 199 -27.03 -6.45 10.49
N ARG A 200 -27.95 -5.53 10.82
CA ARG A 200 -28.85 -5.64 11.97
C ARG A 200 -30.18 -5.00 11.62
N HIS A 201 -31.08 -5.78 11.03
CA HIS A 201 -32.54 -5.75 11.23
C HIS A 201 -33.22 -6.60 10.15
N PHE A 202 -33.26 -7.92 10.37
CA PHE A 202 -34.34 -8.76 9.86
C PHE A 202 -34.65 -9.79 10.94
N SER A 203 -35.46 -9.37 11.90
CA SER A 203 -36.13 -10.25 12.85
C SER A 203 -37.62 -10.18 12.54
N GLN A 204 -38.26 -11.35 12.56
CA GLN A 204 -39.69 -11.63 12.32
C GLN A 204 -39.99 -11.77 10.82
N LEU A 205 -40.24 -12.97 10.29
CA LEU A 205 -41.43 -13.79 10.55
C LEU A 205 -41.10 -15.29 10.48
N ALA A 206 -41.60 -16.06 11.44
CA ALA A 206 -41.68 -17.52 11.35
C ALA A 206 -43.14 -17.95 11.27
N PRO A 207 -43.55 -18.83 10.35
CA PRO A 207 -44.76 -19.62 10.50
C PRO A 207 -44.43 -20.99 11.08
N SER A 208 -45.13 -21.29 12.17
CA SER A 208 -45.21 -22.57 12.86
C SER A 208 -45.72 -23.71 11.97
N LEU A 209 -45.00 -24.85 11.89
CA LEU A 209 -45.62 -26.14 11.58
C LEU A 209 -44.90 -27.32 12.27
N ARG A 210 -45.59 -27.81 13.32
CA ARG A 210 -45.80 -29.17 13.85
C ARG A 210 -44.62 -30.17 14.02
N ARG A 211 -44.52 -30.65 15.26
CA ARG A 211 -43.81 -31.84 15.74
C ARG A 211 -44.23 -33.11 14.98
N GLY A 212 -43.23 -33.84 14.48
CA GLY A 212 -43.29 -35.27 14.20
C GLY A 212 -42.01 -35.93 14.69
N ARG A 213 -42.09 -36.66 15.80
CA ARG A 213 -41.05 -37.54 16.36
C ARG A 213 -41.12 -38.87 15.61
N LEU A 214 -40.00 -39.52 15.30
CA LEU A 214 -39.76 -40.99 15.23
C LEU A 214 -38.28 -41.21 14.83
N HIS A 215 -37.43 -41.59 15.79
CA HIS A 215 -36.87 -42.95 15.97
C HIS A 215 -35.82 -43.38 14.92
N CYS A 216 -34.55 -43.38 15.35
CA CYS A 216 -33.49 -44.21 14.78
C CYS A 216 -33.71 -45.68 15.15
N PRO A 217 -33.27 -46.61 14.29
CA PRO A 217 -32.52 -47.75 14.78
C PRO A 217 -31.17 -47.90 14.08
N SER A 218 -30.20 -48.18 14.93
CA SER A 218 -28.91 -48.80 14.69
C SER A 218 -29.01 -50.15 13.96
N LEU A 219 -27.96 -50.49 13.20
CA LEU A 219 -27.02 -51.60 13.49
C LEU A 219 -26.37 -52.12 12.20
N LEU A 220 -25.03 -52.32 12.31
CA LEU A 220 -24.24 -53.46 11.80
C LEU A 220 -24.26 -53.72 10.28
N SER A 221 -23.23 -54.20 9.59
CA SER A 221 -21.87 -54.67 9.86
C SER A 221 -21.34 -55.18 8.50
N THR A 222 -20.05 -55.47 8.44
CA THR A 222 -19.36 -56.32 7.44
C THR A 222 -19.13 -55.68 6.06
N ARG A 223 -17.86 -55.43 5.71
CA ARG A 223 -16.92 -56.33 4.97
C ARG A 223 -16.81 -55.82 3.53
N SER A 224 -15.72 -55.14 3.21
CA SER A 224 -14.50 -55.68 2.57
C SER A 224 -14.54 -55.45 1.06
N CYS A 225 -13.47 -54.83 0.56
CA CYS A 225 -13.15 -54.67 -0.85
C CYS A 225 -13.18 -56.01 -1.60
N PRO A 226 -13.31 -55.94 -2.92
CA PRO A 226 -12.25 -56.56 -3.72
C PRO A 226 -11.64 -55.61 -4.75
N LEU A 227 -10.34 -55.86 -4.87
CA LEU A 227 -9.37 -55.52 -5.90
C LEU A 227 -9.75 -56.16 -7.25
N PHE A 228 -9.53 -55.48 -8.39
CA PHE A 228 -9.23 -56.09 -9.70
C PHE A 228 -8.57 -55.06 -10.65
N ASP A 229 -7.24 -55.07 -10.62
CA ASP A 229 -6.26 -55.21 -11.72
C ASP A 229 -6.59 -54.99 -13.22
N LEU A 230 -5.61 -54.32 -13.88
CA LEU A 230 -5.16 -54.36 -15.29
C LEU A 230 -6.05 -53.62 -16.33
N ASP A 231 -5.56 -52.92 -17.37
CA ASP A 231 -4.32 -53.02 -18.15
C ASP A 231 -4.07 -51.77 -19.03
N GLU A 232 -2.89 -51.70 -19.63
CA GLU A 232 -2.29 -50.74 -20.57
C GLU A 232 -3.16 -50.25 -21.75
N SER A 233 -2.94 -48.99 -22.16
CA SER A 233 -2.28 -48.64 -23.46
C SER A 233 -2.57 -47.19 -23.91
N SER A 234 -1.49 -46.48 -24.24
CA SER A 234 -1.45 -45.18 -24.96
C SER A 234 -1.72 -45.38 -26.47
N PRO A 235 -1.78 -44.36 -27.37
CA PRO A 235 -1.41 -42.95 -27.18
C PRO A 235 -2.30 -41.89 -27.91
N ASP A 236 -2.03 -40.63 -27.55
CA ASP A 236 -1.77 -39.52 -28.47
C ASP A 236 -2.84 -38.42 -28.80
N VAL A 237 -2.27 -37.21 -28.84
CA VAL A 237 -2.63 -35.95 -29.49
C VAL A 237 -3.74 -35.02 -28.94
N SER A 238 -3.22 -33.91 -28.41
CA SER A 238 -3.69 -32.52 -28.50
C SER A 238 -4.98 -32.07 -27.81
N SER A 239 -4.70 -31.17 -26.86
CA SER A 239 -5.33 -29.86 -26.71
C SER A 239 -6.72 -29.83 -26.12
N ILE A 240 -6.95 -28.73 -25.39
CA ILE A 240 -8.24 -28.17 -24.97
C ILE A 240 -8.59 -28.47 -23.49
N LEU A 241 -8.57 -27.35 -22.75
CA LEU A 241 -9.44 -26.99 -21.62
C LEU A 241 -9.08 -27.41 -20.18
N SER A 242 -8.81 -26.35 -19.40
CA SER A 242 -9.78 -25.86 -18.40
C SER A 242 -9.57 -26.21 -16.93
N ASN A 243 -9.68 -25.14 -16.15
CA ASN A 243 -10.41 -25.03 -14.89
C ASN A 243 -9.76 -25.45 -13.56
N THR A 244 -9.71 -24.43 -12.69
CA THR A 244 -10.19 -24.41 -11.30
C THR A 244 -9.92 -25.63 -10.42
N TYR A 245 -9.18 -25.42 -9.33
CA TYR A 245 -9.57 -25.80 -7.95
C TYR A 245 -8.79 -24.87 -7.00
N CYS A 246 -9.43 -23.98 -6.23
CA CYS A 246 -10.01 -24.27 -4.91
C CYS A 246 -9.07 -25.04 -3.98
N ALA A 247 -8.44 -24.34 -3.03
CA ALA A 247 -8.18 -24.88 -1.70
C ALA A 247 -8.13 -23.76 -0.66
N VAL A 248 -9.03 -23.89 0.29
CA VAL A 248 -9.30 -23.06 1.46
C VAL A 248 -8.43 -23.54 2.63
N VAL A 249 -7.76 -22.60 3.28
CA VAL A 249 -7.46 -22.51 4.73
C VAL A 249 -6.86 -23.74 5.43
N GLN A 250 -5.66 -23.55 6.01
CA GLN A 250 -5.48 -23.82 7.44
C GLN A 250 -4.40 -22.94 8.07
N TYR A 251 -4.85 -22.08 8.99
CA TYR A 251 -4.06 -21.32 9.94
C TYR A 251 -3.65 -22.26 11.07
N ARG A 252 -2.35 -22.42 11.33
CA ARG A 252 -1.88 -22.92 12.63
C ARG A 252 -0.83 -21.97 13.20
N ARG A 253 -1.20 -21.34 14.31
CA ARG A 253 -0.29 -20.77 15.30
C ARG A 253 0.56 -21.91 15.88
N VAL A 254 1.86 -21.71 15.99
CA VAL A 254 2.71 -22.44 16.94
C VAL A 254 3.41 -21.39 17.79
N THR A 255 3.04 -21.38 19.06
CA THR A 255 3.67 -20.64 20.16
C THR A 255 4.70 -21.53 20.84
N SER A 256 5.86 -20.92 21.09
CA SER A 256 6.90 -21.16 22.10
C SER A 256 7.48 -22.55 22.37
N ASP A 257 8.72 -22.46 22.83
CA ASP A 257 9.54 -23.46 23.51
C ASP A 257 10.29 -24.43 22.60
N PHE A 258 11.54 -24.09 22.26
CA PHE A 258 12.66 -24.95 22.64
C PHE A 258 13.98 -24.16 22.76
N VAL A 259 14.69 -24.55 23.81
CA VAL A 259 15.90 -24.00 24.41
C VAL A 259 17.14 -24.24 23.54
N CYS A 260 18.03 -23.22 23.53
CA CYS A 260 19.50 -23.24 23.50
C CYS A 260 20.26 -24.43 22.85
N SER A 261 21.10 -24.12 21.85
CA SER A 261 22.51 -24.54 21.86
C SER A 261 23.36 -23.69 20.92
N PHE A 262 24.38 -23.07 21.51
CA PHE A 262 25.63 -22.68 20.86
C PHE A 262 26.31 -23.93 20.26
N CYS A 263 26.89 -23.81 19.06
CA CYS A 263 28.29 -24.17 18.74
C CYS A 263 28.56 -24.23 17.22
N ASN A 264 29.55 -23.46 16.79
CA ASN A 264 30.56 -23.73 15.76
C ASN A 264 30.14 -24.28 14.38
N PHE A 265 30.18 -23.43 13.34
CA PHE A 265 31.28 -23.32 12.37
C PHE A 265 31.06 -22.10 11.47
#